data_AF-A0AAW8CRQ6-F1
#
_entry.id   AF-A0AAW8CRQ6-F1
#
_cell.length_a   1.000
_cell.length_b   1.000
_cell.length_c   1.000
_cell.angle_alpha   90.00
_cell.angle_beta   90.00
_cell.angle_gamma   90.00
#
_symmetry.space_group_name_H-M   'P 1'
#
loop_
_entity.id
_entity.type
_entity.pdbx_description
1 polymer ?
#
loop_
_entity_poly.entity_id
_entity_poly.type
_entity_poly.pdbx_seq_one_letter_code
_entity_poly.pdbx_strand_id
1 'polypeptide(L)'
;MSGWTVPIQHASFKGVRFDVLSVDDTFEQALVEHSYPFINGADLECMGFNPENVTLKAILYGEGYFVDYQKFLNLMQDSSKGLLVHPVRGRMQDMVLYSARLSHEADNIDYVALDLSFKKTGKPQPIFVFHSVISKIDALLLQIEEFEDNLTALFASYMQIVSFAFNSKTRLLNVWGALFGCAKQVVELFDFAEDDFSLIKINDDFVSLDSIFNKSINKAEFKDSSTQAISVIHKIIESNITAISEQPCLTVISNFNDVCRAIDDVLKIPQQLVNFGNESVENKRTSLRSLSSSLSENDVKELTCAVHLSCSIALSKVVVNLFEQHSENLIPSEVEVITTALRLNLVKTLNVIRHLQNEMEKTSSLTAGQLNTANYSLSHKTGESIRNIASEIMELAILTINKKPPMIIKECKINGTLQQVSHLFYGDYRRSGELLKLNPQIRQPNFIKQGTLLNCYSK
;
A
#
# COMPACT_ATOMS: atom_id res chain seq x y z
N MET A 1 20.41 -36.71 12.94
CA MET A 1 19.74 -35.49 13.46
C MET A 1 18.85 -34.96 12.34
N SER A 2 17.67 -34.41 12.63
CA SER A 2 16.89 -33.76 11.58
C SER A 2 17.63 -32.52 11.07
N GLY A 3 17.57 -32.27 9.77
CA GLY A 3 17.95 -30.97 9.22
C GLY A 3 17.06 -29.86 9.79
N TRP A 4 17.56 -28.63 9.81
CA TRP A 4 16.79 -27.47 10.28
C TRP A 4 15.68 -27.16 9.28
N THR A 5 14.42 -27.39 9.66
CA THR A 5 13.25 -27.25 8.79
C THR A 5 12.81 -25.79 8.52
N VAL A 6 13.62 -24.81 8.95
CA VAL A 6 13.35 -23.38 8.76
C VAL A 6 14.02 -22.93 7.46
N PRO A 7 13.31 -22.26 6.52
CA PRO A 7 13.95 -21.66 5.35
C PRO A 7 14.84 -20.49 5.78
N ILE A 8 16.14 -20.75 5.90
CA ILE A 8 17.15 -19.76 6.26
C ILE A 8 17.20 -18.68 5.17
N GLN A 9 16.98 -17.42 5.55
CA GLN A 9 17.05 -16.29 4.63
C GLN A 9 18.50 -15.79 4.52
N HIS A 10 18.93 -15.40 3.31
CA HIS A 10 20.21 -14.71 3.15
C HIS A 10 20.17 -13.38 3.90
N ALA A 11 21.15 -13.14 4.78
CA ALA A 11 21.17 -11.93 5.58
C ALA A 11 21.52 -10.72 4.72
N SER A 12 20.96 -9.57 5.10
CA SER A 12 21.31 -8.29 4.49
C SER A 12 20.95 -7.12 5.39
N PHE A 13 21.71 -6.03 5.27
CA PHE A 13 21.38 -4.75 5.89
C PHE A 13 21.33 -3.67 4.81
N LYS A 14 20.21 -2.92 4.77
CA LYS A 14 19.94 -1.90 3.73
C LYS A 14 20.15 -2.40 2.28
N GLY A 15 20.01 -3.71 2.04
CA GLY A 15 20.18 -4.36 0.73
C GLY A 15 21.59 -4.92 0.44
N VAL A 16 22.63 -4.56 1.20
CA VAL A 16 23.93 -5.24 1.11
C VAL A 16 23.83 -6.59 1.79
N ARG A 17 24.18 -7.66 1.07
CA ARG A 17 24.15 -9.05 1.55
C ARG A 17 25.45 -9.43 2.24
N PHE A 18 25.36 -10.37 3.17
CA PHE A 18 26.50 -11.02 3.82
C PHE A 18 26.06 -12.41 4.30
N ASP A 19 26.96 -13.39 4.30
CA ASP A 19 26.67 -14.72 4.85
C ASP A 19 26.99 -14.74 6.34
N VAL A 20 26.28 -15.55 7.12
CA VAL A 20 26.28 -15.50 8.60
C VAL A 20 26.75 -16.82 9.19
N LEU A 21 27.75 -16.74 10.08
CA LEU A 21 28.29 -17.84 10.88
C LEU A 21 27.45 -18.10 12.14
N SER A 22 27.15 -17.04 12.90
CA SER A 22 26.38 -17.14 14.15
C SER A 22 25.50 -15.92 14.37
N VAL A 23 24.43 -16.12 15.15
CA VAL A 23 23.49 -15.09 15.56
C VAL A 23 23.18 -15.27 17.04
N ASP A 24 23.39 -14.21 17.81
CA ASP A 24 23.06 -14.14 19.22
C ASP A 24 22.05 -13.00 19.41
N ASP A 25 20.79 -13.37 19.67
CA ASP A 25 19.67 -12.45 19.94
C ASP A 25 19.55 -12.21 21.46
N THR A 26 19.55 -10.95 21.89
CA THR A 26 19.42 -10.60 23.33
C THR A 26 18.10 -9.90 23.63
N PHE A 27 17.37 -10.48 24.60
CA PHE A 27 16.10 -9.96 25.11
C PHE A 27 16.24 -9.62 26.59
N GLU A 28 16.41 -8.33 26.88
CA GLU A 28 16.53 -7.80 28.24
C GLU A 28 15.21 -7.13 28.67
N GLN A 29 14.81 -7.32 29.92
CA GLN A 29 13.75 -6.52 30.54
C GLN A 29 14.34 -5.38 31.37
N ALA A 30 13.69 -4.23 31.32
CA ALA A 30 13.94 -3.14 32.25
C ALA A 30 13.27 -3.49 33.58
N LEU A 31 14.06 -3.84 34.59
CA LEU A 31 13.59 -4.20 35.93
C LEU A 31 14.00 -3.11 36.94
N VAL A 32 13.13 -2.82 37.91
CA VAL A 32 13.42 -1.98 39.07
C VAL A 32 13.43 -2.88 40.31
N GLU A 33 14.54 -2.85 41.06
CA GLU A 33 14.75 -3.72 42.22
C GLU A 33 14.40 -3.02 43.53
N HIS A 34 13.35 -3.48 44.20
CA HIS A 34 12.91 -3.00 45.51
C HIS A 34 13.45 -3.94 46.60
N SER A 35 14.66 -3.67 47.08
CA SER A 35 15.30 -4.45 48.16
C SER A 35 14.88 -3.97 49.57
N TYR A 36 14.71 -4.90 50.50
CA TYR A 36 14.25 -4.60 51.88
C TYR A 36 15.28 -5.04 52.94
N PRO A 37 15.56 -4.23 53.98
CA PRO A 37 16.49 -4.60 55.04
C PRO A 37 16.12 -5.91 55.73
N PHE A 38 17.13 -6.75 56.00
CA PHE A 38 17.03 -8.04 56.69
C PHE A 38 16.20 -9.13 55.97
N ILE A 39 15.79 -8.90 54.71
CA ILE A 39 15.15 -9.91 53.86
C ILE A 39 16.14 -10.30 52.75
N ASN A 40 16.28 -11.60 52.51
CA ASN A 40 17.15 -12.12 51.44
C ASN A 40 16.37 -12.11 50.11
N GLY A 41 16.61 -11.08 49.28
CA GLY A 41 16.00 -10.90 47.97
C GLY A 41 15.57 -9.45 47.73
N ALA A 42 15.07 -9.19 46.53
CA ALA A 42 14.40 -7.95 46.15
C ALA A 42 13.09 -8.28 45.44
N ASP A 43 12.09 -7.40 45.56
CA ASP A 43 10.93 -7.44 44.68
C ASP A 43 11.29 -6.78 43.33
N LEU A 44 10.75 -7.28 42.22
CA LEU A 44 11.21 -6.94 40.87
C LEU A 44 10.05 -6.39 40.02
N GLU A 45 10.00 -5.06 39.90
CA GLU A 45 8.99 -4.37 39.11
C GLU A 45 9.42 -4.28 37.64
N CYS A 46 8.61 -4.83 36.72
CA CYS A 46 8.93 -4.90 35.30
C CYS A 46 8.41 -3.68 34.54
N MET A 47 9.35 -2.85 34.06
CA MET A 47 9.09 -1.61 33.31
C MET A 47 9.00 -1.82 31.79
N GLY A 48 9.01 -3.08 31.33
CA GLY A 48 8.96 -3.47 29.92
C GLY A 48 10.25 -4.07 29.40
N PHE A 49 10.43 -4.10 28.08
CA PHE A 49 11.65 -4.59 27.42
C PHE A 49 12.60 -3.45 27.07
N ASN A 50 13.90 -3.68 27.26
CA ASN A 50 14.95 -2.85 26.66
C ASN A 50 14.90 -2.96 25.12
N PRO A 51 15.50 -2.01 24.37
CA PRO A 51 15.51 -2.10 22.92
C PRO A 51 16.38 -3.29 22.47
N GLU A 52 15.73 -4.26 21.84
CA GLU A 52 16.23 -5.51 21.26
C GLU A 52 17.60 -5.34 20.57
N ASN A 53 18.63 -6.06 21.04
CA ASN A 53 19.94 -6.11 20.39
C ASN A 53 20.15 -7.46 19.68
N VAL A 54 20.66 -7.39 18.46
CA VAL A 54 20.98 -8.54 17.61
C VAL A 54 22.46 -8.47 17.27
N THR A 55 23.23 -9.48 17.68
CA THR A 55 24.65 -9.60 17.33
C THR A 55 24.85 -10.70 16.29
N LEU A 56 25.50 -10.35 15.17
CA LEU A 56 25.75 -11.23 14.04
C LEU A 56 27.25 -11.38 13.82
N LYS A 57 27.72 -12.61 13.62
CA LYS A 57 29.04 -12.88 13.04
C LYS A 57 28.86 -13.28 11.60
N ALA A 58 29.42 -12.48 10.69
CA ALA A 58 29.21 -12.60 9.25
C ALA A 58 30.53 -12.60 8.49
N ILE A 59 30.47 -12.99 7.21
CA ILE A 59 31.60 -13.00 6.28
C ILE A 59 31.20 -12.30 4.98
N LEU A 60 32.14 -11.55 4.40
CA LEU A 60 32.16 -11.22 2.97
C LEU A 60 33.31 -11.99 2.30
N TYR A 61 33.03 -12.72 1.22
CA TYR A 61 34.01 -13.54 0.51
C TYR A 61 33.73 -13.68 -1.00
N GLY A 62 34.74 -14.11 -1.77
CA GLY A 62 34.61 -14.53 -3.17
C GLY A 62 34.76 -13.43 -4.21
N GLU A 63 34.49 -13.72 -5.48
CA GLU A 63 34.84 -12.89 -6.66
C GLU A 63 34.17 -11.49 -6.72
N GLY A 64 33.24 -11.18 -5.79
CA GLY A 64 32.65 -9.85 -5.62
C GLY A 64 33.14 -9.07 -4.38
N TYR A 65 33.97 -9.70 -3.53
CA TYR A 65 34.29 -9.27 -2.16
C TYR A 65 34.61 -7.78 -2.03
N PHE A 66 35.57 -7.25 -2.80
CA PHE A 66 36.01 -5.86 -2.68
C PHE A 66 34.89 -4.84 -2.97
N VAL A 67 33.99 -5.17 -3.91
CA VAL A 67 32.87 -4.30 -4.29
C VAL A 67 31.78 -4.29 -3.22
N ASP A 68 31.47 -5.44 -2.62
CA ASP A 68 30.49 -5.53 -1.53
C ASP A 68 31.06 -4.98 -0.21
N TYR A 69 32.37 -5.12 0.04
CA TYR A 69 33.09 -4.44 1.10
C TYR A 69 33.01 -2.91 0.98
N GLN A 70 33.23 -2.34 -0.23
CA GLN A 70 33.05 -0.90 -0.46
C GLN A 70 31.59 -0.44 -0.22
N LYS A 71 30.59 -1.19 -0.68
CA LYS A 71 29.18 -0.89 -0.36
C LYS A 71 28.94 -0.91 1.15
N PHE A 72 29.49 -1.90 1.85
CA PHE A 72 29.34 -2.03 3.30
C PHE A 72 29.99 -0.85 4.04
N LEU A 73 31.20 -0.42 3.67
CA LEU A 73 31.84 0.78 4.24
C LEU A 73 31.00 2.05 4.04
N ASN A 74 30.38 2.22 2.87
CA ASN A 74 29.47 3.35 2.64
C ASN A 74 28.23 3.28 3.57
N LEU A 75 27.67 2.08 3.80
CA LEU A 75 26.58 1.90 4.78
C LEU A 75 27.00 2.20 6.23
N MET A 76 28.29 2.15 6.58
CA MET A 76 28.77 2.53 7.93
C MET A 76 28.75 4.05 8.14
N GLN A 77 28.90 4.83 7.07
CA GLN A 77 28.83 6.29 7.12
C GLN A 77 27.37 6.75 7.31
N ASP A 78 26.43 6.02 6.69
CA ASP A 78 25.00 6.22 6.87
C ASP A 78 24.49 5.65 8.21
N SER A 79 24.63 6.41 9.29
CA SER A 79 24.04 6.09 10.62
C SER A 79 22.50 6.11 10.66
N SER A 80 21.82 6.14 9.50
CA SER A 80 20.36 6.06 9.38
C SER A 80 19.82 4.67 9.76
N LYS A 81 18.60 4.63 10.31
CA LYS A 81 17.87 3.39 10.56
C LYS A 81 17.61 2.62 9.26
N GLY A 82 17.60 1.29 9.32
CA GLY A 82 17.48 0.44 8.13
C GLY A 82 16.69 -0.85 8.35
N LEU A 83 16.50 -1.57 7.26
CA LEU A 83 16.01 -2.94 7.27
C LEU A 83 17.19 -3.89 7.48
N LEU A 84 17.08 -4.76 8.49
CA LEU A 84 17.89 -5.94 8.67
C LEU A 84 17.08 -7.18 8.25
N VAL A 85 17.65 -8.03 7.41
CA VAL A 85 17.14 -9.39 7.16
C VAL A 85 17.95 -10.34 8.01
N HIS A 86 17.34 -10.85 9.07
CA HIS A 86 17.90 -11.85 9.98
C HIS A 86 17.68 -13.26 9.38
N PRO A 87 18.67 -14.17 9.39
CA PRO A 87 18.54 -15.51 8.79
C PRO A 87 17.32 -16.34 9.23
N VAL A 88 17.07 -16.46 10.54
CA VAL A 88 15.95 -17.21 11.11
C VAL A 88 14.67 -16.37 11.22
N ARG A 89 14.77 -15.11 11.66
CA ARG A 89 13.61 -14.25 12.01
C ARG A 89 13.09 -13.39 10.86
N GLY A 90 13.82 -13.34 9.74
CA GLY A 90 13.44 -12.60 8.54
C GLY A 90 13.55 -11.08 8.71
N ARG A 91 12.55 -10.35 8.21
CA ARG A 91 12.63 -8.90 7.96
C ARG A 91 12.36 -8.09 9.24
N MET A 92 13.43 -7.56 9.84
CA MET A 92 13.41 -6.67 11.01
C MET A 92 13.56 -5.21 10.55
N GLN A 93 12.50 -4.42 10.69
CA GLN A 93 12.50 -2.98 10.42
C GLN A 93 13.05 -2.18 11.63
N ASP A 94 13.37 -0.90 11.40
CA ASP A 94 13.86 0.05 12.41
C ASP A 94 15.12 -0.42 13.18
N MET A 95 16.01 -1.15 12.50
CA MET A 95 17.31 -1.54 13.06
C MET A 95 18.37 -0.48 12.78
N VAL A 96 19.14 -0.13 13.82
CA VAL A 96 20.34 0.72 13.73
C VAL A 96 21.55 -0.14 14.03
N LEU A 97 22.54 -0.15 13.14
CA LEU A 97 23.86 -0.72 13.41
C LEU A 97 24.62 0.27 14.29
N TYR A 98 25.01 -0.12 15.51
CA TYR A 98 25.69 0.77 16.46
C TYR A 98 27.18 0.44 16.63
N SER A 99 27.60 -0.78 16.29
CA SER A 99 29.01 -1.15 16.20
C SER A 99 29.24 -2.22 15.13
N ALA A 100 30.34 -2.08 14.41
CA ALA A 100 30.82 -3.05 13.45
C ALA A 100 32.34 -3.17 13.58
N ARG A 101 32.85 -4.39 13.58
CA ARG A 101 34.28 -4.69 13.55
C ARG A 101 34.55 -5.52 12.30
N LEU A 102 35.46 -5.04 11.47
CA LEU A 102 35.94 -5.73 10.29
C LEU A 102 37.34 -6.27 10.59
N SER A 103 37.56 -7.57 10.35
CA SER A 103 38.83 -8.24 10.58
C SER A 103 39.32 -8.90 9.29
N HIS A 104 40.55 -8.56 8.89
CA HIS A 104 41.27 -9.16 7.76
C HIS A 104 42.42 -10.02 8.33
N GLU A 105 42.65 -11.19 7.75
CA GLU A 105 43.72 -12.10 8.14
C GLU A 105 44.59 -12.37 6.90
N ALA A 106 45.92 -12.31 7.05
CA ALA A 106 46.84 -12.38 5.91
C ALA A 106 46.80 -13.73 5.16
N ASP A 107 46.38 -14.80 5.84
CA ASP A 107 46.26 -16.15 5.29
C ASP A 107 44.96 -16.34 4.46
N ASN A 108 43.97 -15.46 4.64
CA ASN A 108 42.63 -15.57 4.04
C ASN A 108 42.44 -14.52 2.93
N ILE A 109 42.66 -14.93 1.68
CA ILE A 109 42.51 -14.10 0.47
C ILE A 109 41.02 -13.82 0.20
N ASP A 110 40.70 -12.58 -0.21
CA ASP A 110 39.35 -12.11 -0.55
C ASP A 110 38.28 -12.46 0.51
N TYR A 111 38.62 -12.21 1.78
CA TYR A 111 37.84 -12.59 2.96
C TYR A 111 37.85 -11.46 4.02
N VAL A 112 36.69 -11.20 4.62
CA VAL A 112 36.54 -10.39 5.85
C VAL A 112 35.59 -11.07 6.81
N ALA A 113 36.01 -11.21 8.07
CA ALA A 113 35.11 -11.48 9.18
C ALA A 113 34.51 -10.17 9.73
N LEU A 114 33.20 -10.17 9.93
CA LEU A 114 32.41 -9.06 10.45
C LEU A 114 31.77 -9.45 11.79
N ASP A 115 32.14 -8.79 12.90
CA ASP A 115 31.31 -8.77 14.11
C ASP A 115 30.40 -7.54 14.04
N LEU A 116 29.08 -7.73 13.94
CA LEU A 116 28.08 -6.66 13.77
C LEU A 116 27.08 -6.64 14.93
N SER A 117 26.84 -5.48 15.52
CA SER A 117 25.85 -5.30 16.59
C SER A 117 24.78 -4.29 16.21
N PHE A 118 23.55 -4.79 16.06
CA PHE A 118 22.36 -3.99 15.78
C PHE A 118 21.55 -3.77 17.04
N LYS A 119 20.92 -2.59 17.15
CA LYS A 119 19.93 -2.28 18.18
C LYS A 119 18.70 -1.69 17.52
N LYS A 120 17.53 -2.17 17.93
CA LYS A 120 16.24 -1.70 17.41
C LYS A 120 15.91 -0.33 17.96
N THR A 121 15.54 0.61 17.11
CA THR A 121 15.00 1.90 17.56
C THR A 121 13.49 1.81 17.75
N GLY A 122 12.97 2.39 18.83
CA GLY A 122 11.53 2.52 19.06
C GLY A 122 10.97 3.76 18.37
N LYS A 123 9.70 3.74 17.97
CA LYS A 123 8.96 4.99 17.73
C LYS A 123 8.90 5.76 19.06
N PRO A 124 9.43 6.99 19.16
CA PRO A 124 9.28 7.78 20.38
C PRO A 124 7.80 8.08 20.59
N GLN A 125 7.23 7.71 21.74
CA GLN A 125 5.87 8.10 22.10
C GLN A 125 5.88 9.61 22.43
N PRO A 126 5.22 10.48 21.64
CA PRO A 126 5.20 11.89 21.96
C PRO A 126 4.25 12.11 23.13
N ILE A 127 4.77 12.62 24.25
CA ILE A 127 4.01 12.85 25.49
C ILE A 127 2.81 13.79 25.24
N PHE A 128 2.90 14.64 24.22
CA PHE A 128 1.79 15.44 23.68
C PHE A 128 1.72 15.29 22.16
N VAL A 129 0.57 14.88 21.63
CA VAL A 129 0.37 14.59 20.19
C VAL A 129 -0.56 15.64 19.55
N PHE A 130 -0.19 16.91 19.62
CA PHE A 130 -0.86 17.99 18.86
C PHE A 130 -0.24 18.16 17.45
N HIS A 131 -0.04 17.06 16.74
CA HIS A 131 0.17 17.13 15.29
C HIS A 131 -1.14 17.60 14.65
N SER A 132 -1.10 18.62 13.79
CA SER A 132 -2.31 18.97 13.05
C SER A 132 -2.65 17.83 12.09
N VAL A 133 -3.90 17.35 12.12
CA VAL A 133 -4.35 16.26 11.24
C VAL A 133 -4.13 16.64 9.77
N ILE A 134 -4.25 17.94 9.46
CA ILE A 134 -3.90 18.57 8.17
C ILE A 134 -2.46 18.22 7.76
N SER A 135 -1.45 18.49 8.60
CA SER A 135 -0.03 18.18 8.24
C SER A 135 0.24 16.68 8.01
N LYS A 136 -0.57 15.79 8.60
CA LYS A 136 -0.53 14.34 8.36
C LYS A 136 -1.23 13.97 7.05
N ILE A 137 -2.30 14.68 6.68
CA ILE A 137 -2.98 14.59 5.38
C ILE A 137 -2.05 15.06 4.26
N ASP A 138 -1.44 16.24 4.39
CA ASP A 138 -0.50 16.80 3.40
C ASP A 138 0.65 15.82 3.11
N ALA A 139 1.27 15.28 4.17
CA ALA A 139 2.34 14.30 4.07
C ALA A 139 1.88 12.96 3.46
N LEU A 140 0.61 12.57 3.66
CA LEU A 140 0.02 11.37 3.07
C LEU A 140 -0.27 11.56 1.57
N LEU A 141 -0.79 12.72 1.17
CA LEU A 141 -1.03 13.04 -0.23
C LEU A 141 0.28 13.01 -1.02
N LEU A 142 1.35 13.62 -0.50
CA LEU A 142 2.70 13.55 -1.10
C LEU A 142 3.26 12.11 -1.20
N GLN A 143 2.96 11.23 -0.23
CA GLN A 143 3.32 9.80 -0.34
C GLN A 143 2.50 9.06 -1.40
N ILE A 144 1.27 9.48 -1.65
CA ILE A 144 0.39 8.90 -2.68
C ILE A 144 0.79 9.41 -4.08
N GLU A 145 1.25 10.67 -4.21
CA GLU A 145 1.89 11.20 -5.42
C GLU A 145 3.20 10.46 -5.73
N GLU A 146 4.06 10.22 -4.73
CA GLU A 146 5.26 9.39 -4.95
C GLU A 146 4.88 7.95 -5.36
N PHE A 147 3.72 7.44 -4.91
CA PHE A 147 3.22 6.13 -5.32
C PHE A 147 2.72 6.10 -6.77
N GLU A 148 2.25 7.23 -7.32
CA GLU A 148 1.92 7.43 -8.73
C GLU A 148 3.18 7.45 -9.63
N ASP A 149 4.23 8.18 -9.21
CA ASP A 149 5.56 8.09 -9.85
C ASP A 149 6.11 6.66 -9.84
N ASN A 150 5.97 5.97 -8.70
CA ASN A 150 6.39 4.58 -8.55
C ASN A 150 5.58 3.61 -9.45
N LEU A 151 4.29 3.87 -9.73
CA LEU A 151 3.49 3.12 -10.71
C LEU A 151 4.05 3.29 -12.12
N THR A 152 4.22 4.54 -12.56
CA THR A 152 4.64 4.81 -13.96
C THR A 152 6.05 4.28 -14.22
N ALA A 153 6.98 4.44 -13.25
CA ALA A 153 8.32 3.87 -13.32
C ALA A 153 8.32 2.33 -13.36
N LEU A 154 7.50 1.67 -12.52
CA LEU A 154 7.38 0.20 -12.54
C LEU A 154 6.86 -0.30 -13.88
N PHE A 155 5.81 0.33 -14.43
CA PHE A 155 5.28 -0.03 -15.74
C PHE A 155 6.30 0.20 -16.87
N ALA A 156 7.03 1.32 -16.82
CA ALA A 156 8.14 1.61 -17.73
C ALA A 156 9.22 0.52 -17.71
N SER A 157 9.52 -0.03 -16.53
CA SER A 157 10.49 -1.10 -16.35
C SER A 157 10.03 -2.42 -16.98
N TYR A 158 8.76 -2.82 -16.78
CA TYR A 158 8.20 -4.00 -17.42
C TYR A 158 8.12 -3.85 -18.95
N MET A 159 7.70 -2.70 -19.47
CA MET A 159 7.63 -2.45 -20.92
C MET A 159 9.02 -2.41 -21.60
N GLN A 160 10.09 -2.11 -20.85
CA GLN A 160 11.47 -2.28 -21.31
C GLN A 160 11.85 -3.76 -21.46
N ILE A 161 11.32 -4.69 -20.64
CA ILE A 161 11.49 -6.14 -20.83
C ILE A 161 10.71 -6.63 -22.04
N VAL A 162 9.44 -6.21 -22.17
CA VAL A 162 8.56 -6.63 -23.28
C VAL A 162 9.18 -6.22 -24.63
N SER A 163 9.72 -5.01 -24.73
CA SER A 163 10.42 -4.53 -25.93
C SER A 163 11.80 -5.16 -26.14
N PHE A 164 12.59 -5.42 -25.09
CA PHE A 164 13.94 -5.99 -25.24
C PHE A 164 13.94 -7.51 -25.42
N ALA A 165 13.38 -8.25 -24.47
CA ALA A 165 13.43 -9.72 -24.42
C ALA A 165 12.36 -10.39 -25.29
N PHE A 166 11.11 -9.91 -25.25
CA PHE A 166 10.00 -10.49 -26.01
C PHE A 166 9.84 -9.83 -27.40
N ASN A 167 10.93 -9.86 -28.19
CA ASN A 167 11.06 -9.23 -29.50
C ASN A 167 10.14 -9.78 -30.62
N SER A 168 9.09 -10.54 -30.28
CA SER A 168 8.02 -10.93 -31.19
C SER A 168 7.09 -9.74 -31.42
N LYS A 169 6.94 -9.33 -32.69
CA LYS A 169 6.03 -8.24 -33.11
C LYS A 169 4.59 -8.44 -32.58
N THR A 170 4.17 -9.70 -32.41
CA THR A 170 2.86 -10.08 -31.87
C THR A 170 2.67 -9.71 -30.40
N ARG A 171 3.62 -9.95 -29.50
CA ARG A 171 3.49 -9.59 -28.06
C ARG A 171 3.39 -8.08 -27.87
N LEU A 172 4.22 -7.32 -28.59
CA LEU A 172 4.17 -5.85 -28.58
C LEU A 172 2.82 -5.31 -29.08
N LEU A 173 2.32 -5.88 -30.18
CA LEU A 173 1.04 -5.52 -30.76
C LEU A 173 -0.15 -5.90 -29.85
N ASN A 174 -0.14 -7.09 -29.25
CA ASN A 174 -1.16 -7.54 -28.30
C ASN A 174 -1.15 -6.69 -27.02
N VAL A 175 0.01 -6.35 -26.46
CA VAL A 175 0.11 -5.44 -25.29
C VAL A 175 -0.43 -4.05 -25.61
N TRP A 176 -0.15 -3.52 -26.80
CA TRP A 176 -0.74 -2.25 -27.23
C TRP A 176 -2.26 -2.34 -27.41
N GLY A 177 -2.74 -3.43 -28.02
CA GLY A 177 -4.18 -3.71 -28.15
C GLY A 177 -4.88 -3.86 -26.79
N ALA A 178 -4.21 -4.43 -25.78
CA ALA A 178 -4.70 -4.51 -24.41
C ALA A 178 -4.77 -3.14 -23.74
N LEU A 179 -3.73 -2.30 -23.88
CA LEU A 179 -3.72 -0.92 -23.38
C LEU A 179 -4.86 -0.08 -23.99
N PHE A 180 -5.00 -0.12 -25.32
CA PHE A 180 -6.08 0.57 -26.03
C PHE A 180 -7.47 0.05 -25.65
N GLY A 181 -7.65 -1.27 -25.58
CA GLY A 181 -8.89 -1.90 -25.16
C GLY A 181 -9.28 -1.53 -23.72
N CYS A 182 -8.31 -1.47 -22.81
CA CYS A 182 -8.54 -1.06 -21.43
C CYS A 182 -8.88 0.43 -21.33
N ALA A 183 -8.17 1.31 -22.05
CA ALA A 183 -8.52 2.72 -22.12
C ALA A 183 -9.95 2.91 -22.64
N LYS A 184 -10.32 2.21 -23.73
CA LYS A 184 -11.68 2.26 -24.27
C LYS A 184 -12.73 1.77 -23.29
N GLN A 185 -12.51 0.62 -22.67
CA GLN A 185 -13.50 0.03 -21.77
C GLN A 185 -13.64 0.80 -20.45
N VAL A 186 -12.58 1.45 -19.95
CA VAL A 186 -12.67 2.36 -18.80
C VAL A 186 -13.55 3.57 -19.14
N VAL A 187 -13.37 4.19 -20.31
CA VAL A 187 -14.19 5.34 -20.74
C VAL A 187 -15.65 4.93 -20.97
N GLU A 188 -15.88 3.78 -21.61
CA GLU A 188 -17.21 3.21 -21.84
C GLU A 188 -17.94 2.81 -20.54
N LEU A 189 -17.21 2.46 -19.47
CA LEU A 189 -17.79 2.16 -18.15
C LEU A 189 -18.32 3.41 -17.42
N PHE A 190 -17.77 4.59 -17.72
CA PHE A 190 -18.06 5.83 -17.00
C PHE A 190 -18.82 6.89 -17.83
N ASP A 191 -19.27 6.53 -19.04
CA ASP A 191 -20.17 7.34 -19.90
C ASP A 191 -19.62 8.73 -20.30
N PHE A 192 -18.29 8.86 -20.42
CA PHE A 192 -17.59 10.12 -20.75
C PHE A 192 -17.56 10.47 -22.25
N ALA A 193 -18.21 9.69 -23.12
CA ALA A 193 -18.15 9.87 -24.57
C ALA A 193 -19.37 10.63 -25.09
N GLU A 194 -19.25 11.94 -25.31
CA GLU A 194 -20.36 12.78 -25.83
C GLU A 194 -20.77 12.47 -27.29
N ASP A 195 -19.92 11.77 -28.05
CA ASP A 195 -20.29 10.93 -29.21
C ASP A 195 -19.06 10.17 -29.78
N ASP A 196 -17.87 10.76 -29.68
CA ASP A 196 -16.60 10.20 -30.19
C ASP A 196 -15.55 9.96 -29.09
N PHE A 197 -14.73 8.91 -29.25
CA PHE A 197 -13.64 8.52 -28.32
C PHE A 197 -12.39 9.44 -28.40
N SER A 198 -12.50 10.59 -29.06
CA SER A 198 -11.36 11.40 -29.50
C SER A 198 -10.84 12.39 -28.44
N LEU A 199 -11.71 12.92 -27.59
CA LEU A 199 -11.44 13.98 -26.61
C LEU A 199 -12.13 13.67 -25.28
N ILE A 200 -11.37 13.70 -24.18
CA ILE A 200 -11.92 13.61 -22.81
C ILE A 200 -11.48 14.82 -22.01
N LYS A 201 -12.42 15.40 -21.25
CA LYS A 201 -12.15 16.43 -20.27
C LYS A 201 -11.73 15.79 -18.94
N ILE A 202 -10.49 15.99 -18.52
CA ILE A 202 -9.92 15.49 -17.26
C ILE A 202 -9.44 16.71 -16.46
N ASN A 203 -10.05 16.98 -15.31
CA ASN A 203 -9.67 18.06 -14.39
C ASN A 203 -9.47 19.42 -15.12
N ASP A 204 -10.46 19.80 -15.93
CA ASP A 204 -10.50 20.95 -16.84
C ASP A 204 -9.57 20.94 -18.08
N ASP A 205 -8.56 20.07 -18.14
CA ASP A 205 -7.75 19.85 -19.36
C ASP A 205 -8.46 18.93 -20.37
N PHE A 206 -8.30 19.20 -21.67
CA PHE A 206 -8.76 18.31 -22.74
C PHE A 206 -7.63 17.38 -23.23
N VAL A 207 -7.77 16.08 -22.97
CA VAL A 207 -6.82 15.05 -23.41
C VAL A 207 -7.36 14.37 -24.67
N SER A 208 -6.61 14.46 -25.77
CA SER A 208 -6.96 13.83 -27.05
C SER A 208 -6.41 12.41 -27.14
N LEU A 209 -7.26 11.42 -26.83
CA LEU A 209 -6.91 10.00 -26.84
C LEU A 209 -6.36 9.52 -28.20
N ASP A 210 -6.91 10.04 -29.30
CA ASP A 210 -6.45 9.70 -30.66
C ASP A 210 -4.96 10.02 -30.87
N SER A 211 -4.44 11.09 -30.27
CA SER A 211 -3.03 11.49 -30.41
C SER A 211 -2.05 10.50 -29.76
N ILE A 212 -2.54 9.76 -28.75
CA ILE A 212 -1.77 8.80 -27.96
C ILE A 212 -1.95 7.39 -28.55
N PHE A 213 -3.19 7.00 -28.88
CA PHE A 213 -3.55 5.63 -29.22
C PHE A 213 -3.52 5.30 -30.73
N ASN A 214 -3.77 6.27 -31.62
CA ASN A 214 -3.74 6.04 -33.08
C ASN A 214 -2.35 6.28 -33.69
N LYS A 215 -1.34 6.61 -32.88
CA LYS A 215 0.04 6.76 -33.33
C LYS A 215 0.63 5.41 -33.75
N SER A 216 1.36 5.39 -34.87
CA SER A 216 2.15 4.20 -35.27
C SER A 216 3.41 4.09 -34.41
N ILE A 217 3.65 2.91 -33.83
CA ILE A 217 4.66 2.72 -32.77
C ILE A 217 5.84 1.90 -33.25
N ASN A 218 7.03 2.50 -33.15
CA ASN A 218 8.31 1.84 -33.35
C ASN A 218 8.81 1.21 -32.04
N LYS A 219 9.66 0.18 -32.15
CA LYS A 219 10.23 -0.52 -30.98
C LYS A 219 10.95 0.40 -29.98
N ALA A 220 11.58 1.48 -30.46
CA ALA A 220 12.24 2.46 -29.60
C ALA A 220 11.24 3.31 -28.79
N GLU A 221 10.14 3.71 -29.42
CA GLU A 221 9.10 4.58 -28.84
C GLU A 221 8.09 3.81 -27.97
N PHE A 222 8.03 2.48 -28.12
CA PHE A 222 7.06 1.61 -27.45
C PHE A 222 7.04 1.78 -25.93
N LYS A 223 8.21 1.94 -25.28
CA LYS A 223 8.28 2.17 -23.83
C LYS A 223 7.56 3.46 -23.46
N ASP A 224 7.93 4.56 -24.10
CA ASP A 224 7.49 5.90 -23.74
C ASP A 224 5.98 6.08 -24.06
N SER A 225 5.53 5.62 -25.23
CA SER A 225 4.11 5.60 -25.59
C SER A 225 3.28 4.69 -24.66
N SER A 226 3.84 3.57 -24.18
CA SER A 226 3.15 2.74 -23.17
C SER A 226 3.07 3.43 -21.81
N THR A 227 4.10 4.19 -21.40
CA THR A 227 4.05 4.99 -20.16
C THR A 227 3.04 6.14 -20.25
N GLN A 228 2.91 6.77 -21.42
CA GLN A 228 1.89 7.80 -21.68
C GLN A 228 0.47 7.21 -21.67
N ALA A 229 0.28 6.04 -22.29
CA ALA A 229 -0.98 5.32 -22.28
C ALA A 229 -1.43 4.97 -20.85
N ILE A 230 -0.55 4.43 -20.00
CA ILE A 230 -0.93 4.08 -18.62
C ILE A 230 -1.15 5.31 -17.74
N SER A 231 -0.41 6.42 -17.93
CA SER A 231 -0.66 7.64 -17.15
C SER A 231 -2.01 8.28 -17.50
N VAL A 232 -2.47 8.18 -18.76
CA VAL A 232 -3.82 8.65 -19.13
C VAL A 232 -4.90 7.69 -18.61
N ILE A 233 -4.70 6.37 -18.69
CA ILE A 233 -5.61 5.40 -18.05
C ILE A 233 -5.71 5.65 -16.54
N HIS A 234 -4.59 5.94 -15.86
CA HIS A 234 -4.60 6.28 -14.44
C HIS A 234 -5.39 7.55 -14.15
N LYS A 235 -5.12 8.64 -14.90
CA LYS A 235 -5.84 9.92 -14.73
C LYS A 235 -7.34 9.79 -14.95
N ILE A 236 -7.79 9.02 -15.94
CA ILE A 236 -9.23 8.74 -16.17
C ILE A 236 -9.81 7.93 -15.02
N ILE A 237 -9.12 6.89 -14.55
CA ILE A 237 -9.56 6.10 -13.37
C ILE A 237 -9.69 7.01 -12.15
N GLU A 238 -8.74 7.92 -11.93
CA GLU A 238 -8.75 8.85 -10.80
C GLU A 238 -9.87 9.88 -10.89
N SER A 239 -9.97 10.64 -11.98
CA SER A 239 -11.00 11.68 -12.16
C SER A 239 -12.42 11.14 -12.00
N ASN A 240 -12.62 9.88 -12.39
CA ASN A 240 -13.93 9.25 -12.37
C ASN A 240 -14.25 8.70 -10.97
N ILE A 241 -13.25 8.18 -10.25
CA ILE A 241 -13.38 7.76 -8.85
C ILE A 241 -13.58 8.98 -7.93
N THR A 242 -12.90 10.11 -8.16
CA THR A 242 -13.14 11.35 -7.40
C THR A 242 -14.52 11.94 -7.74
N ALA A 243 -14.91 12.00 -9.01
CA ALA A 243 -16.24 12.48 -9.41
C ALA A 243 -17.39 11.65 -8.82
N ILE A 244 -17.24 10.33 -8.69
CA ILE A 244 -18.20 9.49 -7.95
C ILE A 244 -18.19 9.85 -6.45
N SER A 245 -17.02 10.08 -5.87
CA SER A 245 -16.89 10.46 -4.46
C SER A 245 -17.55 11.80 -4.09
N GLU A 246 -17.76 12.68 -5.07
CA GLU A 246 -18.40 13.99 -4.89
C GLU A 246 -19.93 13.97 -5.13
N GLN A 247 -20.52 12.83 -5.50
CA GLN A 247 -21.95 12.75 -5.78
C GLN A 247 -22.83 12.92 -4.52
N PRO A 248 -24.03 13.53 -4.64
CA PRO A 248 -24.93 13.81 -3.52
C PRO A 248 -25.63 12.56 -2.99
N CYS A 249 -24.95 11.78 -2.15
CA CYS A 249 -25.45 10.55 -1.56
C CYS A 249 -26.12 10.74 -0.19
N LEU A 250 -27.04 9.83 0.18
CA LEU A 250 -27.74 9.83 1.48
C LEU A 250 -26.83 9.56 2.69
N THR A 251 -25.71 8.85 2.51
CA THR A 251 -24.71 8.56 3.56
C THR A 251 -23.32 8.43 2.96
N VAL A 252 -22.29 8.77 3.74
CA VAL A 252 -20.88 8.64 3.35
C VAL A 252 -20.50 7.18 3.06
N ILE A 253 -21.06 6.22 3.82
CA ILE A 253 -20.82 4.79 3.58
C ILE A 253 -21.40 4.34 2.22
N SER A 254 -22.58 4.84 1.81
CA SER A 254 -23.12 4.48 0.49
C SER A 254 -22.18 4.93 -0.62
N ASN A 255 -21.81 6.22 -0.61
CA ASN A 255 -20.88 6.80 -1.56
C ASN A 255 -19.57 5.99 -1.61
N PHE A 256 -18.95 5.70 -0.46
CA PHE A 256 -17.74 4.87 -0.40
C PHE A 256 -17.93 3.44 -0.94
N ASN A 257 -19.09 2.82 -0.71
CA ASN A 257 -19.42 1.51 -1.31
C ASN A 257 -19.60 1.61 -2.83
N ASP A 258 -20.15 2.71 -3.33
CA ASP A 258 -20.34 2.96 -4.76
C ASP A 258 -19.00 3.24 -5.47
N VAL A 259 -18.07 3.95 -4.83
CA VAL A 259 -16.65 4.02 -5.24
C VAL A 259 -16.01 2.63 -5.24
N CYS A 260 -16.23 1.81 -4.22
CA CYS A 260 -15.68 0.45 -4.17
C CYS A 260 -16.24 -0.46 -5.27
N ARG A 261 -17.52 -0.31 -5.64
CA ARG A 261 -18.15 -1.02 -6.78
C ARG A 261 -17.49 -0.62 -8.09
N ALA A 262 -17.37 0.68 -8.36
CA ALA A 262 -16.71 1.20 -9.55
C ALA A 262 -15.26 0.68 -9.70
N ILE A 263 -14.52 0.60 -8.59
CA ILE A 263 -13.18 -0.01 -8.57
C ILE A 263 -13.25 -1.51 -8.88
N ASP A 264 -14.08 -2.29 -8.18
CA ASP A 264 -14.18 -3.73 -8.44
C ASP A 264 -14.71 -4.01 -9.87
N ASP A 265 -15.38 -3.08 -10.55
CA ASP A 265 -15.74 -3.17 -11.98
C ASP A 265 -14.56 -2.81 -12.91
N VAL A 266 -13.80 -1.74 -12.64
CA VAL A 266 -12.55 -1.42 -13.37
C VAL A 266 -11.54 -2.57 -13.27
N LEU A 267 -11.43 -3.22 -12.11
CA LEU A 267 -10.54 -4.37 -11.90
C LEU A 267 -10.94 -5.62 -12.74
N LYS A 268 -12.16 -5.70 -13.27
CA LYS A 268 -12.60 -6.80 -14.16
C LYS A 268 -12.17 -6.58 -15.62
N ILE A 269 -11.94 -5.33 -16.03
CA ILE A 269 -11.63 -4.96 -17.43
C ILE A 269 -10.47 -5.79 -18.01
N PRO A 270 -9.31 -5.94 -17.35
CA PRO A 270 -8.20 -6.73 -17.90
C PRO A 270 -8.58 -8.19 -18.18
N GLN A 271 -9.33 -8.84 -17.28
CA GLN A 271 -9.77 -10.22 -17.48
C GLN A 271 -10.85 -10.34 -18.57
N GLN A 272 -11.73 -9.34 -18.68
CA GLN A 272 -12.74 -9.29 -19.74
C GLN A 272 -12.10 -9.15 -21.13
N LEU A 273 -11.03 -8.37 -21.29
CA LEU A 273 -10.29 -8.24 -22.56
C LEU A 273 -9.71 -9.57 -23.06
N VAL A 274 -9.26 -10.45 -22.16
CA VAL A 274 -8.82 -11.82 -22.50
C VAL A 274 -10.03 -12.66 -22.94
N ASN A 275 -11.12 -12.63 -22.19
CA ASN A 275 -12.32 -13.44 -22.46
C ASN A 275 -13.06 -13.01 -23.73
N PHE A 276 -13.07 -11.71 -24.08
CA PHE A 276 -13.59 -11.19 -25.35
C PHE A 276 -12.80 -11.69 -26.59
N GLY A 277 -11.61 -12.28 -26.40
CA GLY A 277 -10.92 -13.02 -27.45
C GLY A 277 -11.62 -14.33 -27.86
N ASN A 278 -12.51 -14.87 -27.02
CA ASN A 278 -13.10 -16.20 -27.16
C ASN A 278 -14.63 -16.19 -27.42
N GLU A 279 -15.38 -15.16 -26.99
CA GLU A 279 -16.85 -15.13 -27.13
C GLU A 279 -17.36 -14.27 -28.31
N SER A 280 -18.27 -14.85 -29.10
CA SER A 280 -18.74 -14.28 -30.36
C SER A 280 -19.95 -13.34 -30.22
N VAL A 281 -19.76 -12.14 -29.66
CA VAL A 281 -20.78 -11.07 -29.63
C VAL A 281 -20.56 -10.08 -30.78
N GLU A 282 -21.56 -9.83 -31.62
CA GLU A 282 -21.35 -9.33 -33.00
C GLU A 282 -21.24 -7.80 -33.17
N ASN A 283 -21.90 -7.01 -32.31
CA ASN A 283 -22.29 -5.63 -32.65
C ASN A 283 -21.43 -4.49 -32.07
N LYS A 284 -20.28 -4.75 -31.44
CA LYS A 284 -19.29 -3.72 -30.99
C LYS A 284 -17.89 -3.89 -31.60
N ARG A 285 -17.77 -4.64 -32.72
CA ARG A 285 -16.51 -5.24 -33.19
C ARG A 285 -15.57 -4.37 -34.04
N THR A 286 -15.95 -3.17 -34.48
CA THR A 286 -15.25 -2.48 -35.58
C THR A 286 -13.90 -1.85 -35.23
N SER A 287 -13.72 -1.29 -34.02
CA SER A 287 -12.49 -0.53 -33.68
C SER A 287 -11.36 -1.36 -33.06
N LEU A 288 -11.62 -2.57 -32.56
CA LEU A 288 -10.63 -3.40 -31.82
C LEU A 288 -9.94 -4.44 -32.71
N ARG A 289 -10.58 -4.85 -33.81
CA ARG A 289 -10.18 -6.03 -34.59
C ARG A 289 -9.02 -5.80 -35.58
N SER A 290 -8.56 -4.56 -35.71
CA SER A 290 -7.45 -4.16 -36.59
C SER A 290 -6.06 -4.32 -35.95
N LEU A 291 -5.98 -4.48 -34.61
CA LEU A 291 -4.71 -4.38 -33.87
C LEU A 291 -4.37 -5.54 -32.91
N SER A 292 -5.15 -6.64 -32.82
CA SER A 292 -4.71 -7.79 -32.02
C SER A 292 -5.22 -9.15 -32.52
N SER A 293 -4.41 -10.19 -32.28
CA SER A 293 -4.78 -11.59 -32.46
C SER A 293 -4.91 -12.24 -31.09
N SER A 294 -6.14 -12.64 -30.72
CA SER A 294 -6.50 -13.41 -29.51
C SER A 294 -5.60 -13.17 -28.30
N LEU A 295 -5.94 -12.14 -27.51
CA LEU A 295 -5.20 -11.74 -26.31
C LEU A 295 -4.99 -12.93 -25.36
N SER A 296 -3.74 -13.17 -24.97
CA SER A 296 -3.41 -14.16 -23.95
C SER A 296 -3.51 -13.56 -22.55
N GLU A 297 -3.76 -14.39 -21.54
CA GLU A 297 -3.57 -14.03 -20.13
C GLU A 297 -2.13 -13.52 -19.86
N ASN A 298 -1.14 -14.06 -20.59
CA ASN A 298 0.25 -13.57 -20.58
C ASN A 298 0.44 -12.19 -21.22
N ASP A 299 -0.47 -11.72 -22.08
CA ASP A 299 -0.37 -10.40 -22.71
C ASP A 299 -0.87 -9.27 -21.79
N VAL A 300 -1.79 -9.60 -20.88
CA VAL A 300 -2.58 -8.63 -20.11
C VAL A 300 -2.13 -8.52 -18.64
N LYS A 301 -1.22 -9.38 -18.19
CA LYS A 301 -0.80 -9.45 -16.78
C LYS A 301 -0.03 -8.22 -16.28
N GLU A 302 0.83 -7.61 -17.10
CA GLU A 302 1.53 -6.36 -16.75
C GLU A 302 0.56 -5.18 -16.66
N LEU A 303 -0.44 -5.13 -17.55
CA LEU A 303 -1.54 -4.17 -17.53
C LEU A 303 -2.43 -4.35 -16.29
N THR A 304 -2.74 -5.60 -15.94
CA THR A 304 -3.49 -5.96 -14.73
C THR A 304 -2.81 -5.41 -13.47
N CYS A 305 -1.48 -5.50 -13.39
CA CYS A 305 -0.70 -4.88 -12.31
C CYS A 305 -0.93 -3.38 -12.22
N ALA A 306 -0.87 -2.69 -13.36
CA ALA A 306 -0.96 -1.24 -13.41
C ALA A 306 -2.37 -0.73 -13.12
N VAL A 307 -3.42 -1.42 -13.59
CA VAL A 307 -4.81 -1.11 -13.22
C VAL A 307 -5.05 -1.33 -11.73
N HIS A 308 -4.51 -2.42 -11.15
CA HIS A 308 -4.56 -2.64 -9.69
C HIS A 308 -3.87 -1.52 -8.90
N LEU A 309 -2.68 -1.07 -9.34
CA LEU A 309 -1.97 0.07 -8.75
C LEU A 309 -2.78 1.37 -8.88
N SER A 310 -3.29 1.71 -10.06
CA SER A 310 -4.13 2.90 -10.32
C SER A 310 -5.35 2.96 -9.41
N CYS A 311 -6.08 1.84 -9.28
CA CYS A 311 -7.25 1.76 -8.39
C CYS A 311 -6.87 1.88 -6.91
N SER A 312 -5.72 1.34 -6.49
CA SER A 312 -5.22 1.51 -5.12
C SER A 312 -4.80 2.96 -4.82
N ILE A 313 -4.21 3.68 -5.78
CA ILE A 313 -3.89 5.12 -5.66
C ILE A 313 -5.18 5.93 -5.52
N ALA A 314 -6.11 5.80 -6.48
CA ALA A 314 -7.35 6.57 -6.49
C ALA A 314 -8.21 6.33 -5.24
N LEU A 315 -8.31 5.08 -4.76
CA LEU A 315 -8.99 4.77 -3.49
C LEU A 315 -8.26 5.39 -2.28
N SER A 316 -6.94 5.46 -2.29
CA SER A 316 -6.17 6.11 -1.21
C SER A 316 -6.42 7.62 -1.19
N LYS A 317 -6.40 8.29 -2.36
CA LYS A 317 -6.74 9.73 -2.50
C LYS A 317 -8.17 9.98 -1.99
N VAL A 318 -9.17 9.21 -2.43
CA VAL A 318 -10.56 9.35 -1.94
C VAL A 318 -10.71 9.09 -0.44
N VAL A 319 -10.04 8.09 0.13
CA VAL A 319 -10.11 7.82 1.57
C VAL A 319 -9.52 8.96 2.42
N VAL A 320 -8.42 9.57 1.97
CA VAL A 320 -7.85 10.76 2.62
C VAL A 320 -8.82 11.94 2.53
N ASN A 321 -9.37 12.24 1.34
CA ASN A 321 -10.34 13.32 1.14
C ASN A 321 -11.62 13.13 1.97
N LEU A 322 -12.13 11.89 2.06
CA LEU A 322 -13.28 11.56 2.90
C LEU A 322 -12.99 11.81 4.39
N PHE A 323 -11.81 11.45 4.90
CA PHE A 323 -11.44 11.73 6.27
C PHE A 323 -11.23 13.23 6.54
N GLU A 324 -10.68 13.99 5.59
CA GLU A 324 -10.57 15.44 5.71
C GLU A 324 -11.96 16.10 5.80
N GLN A 325 -12.77 15.95 4.75
CA GLN A 325 -14.08 16.60 4.60
C GLN A 325 -15.09 16.16 5.66
N HIS A 326 -15.08 14.89 6.07
CA HIS A 326 -16.11 14.30 6.92
C HIS A 326 -15.64 13.93 8.33
N SER A 327 -14.45 14.35 8.79
CA SER A 327 -13.91 13.99 10.13
C SER A 327 -14.88 14.20 11.29
N GLU A 328 -15.70 15.25 11.25
CA GLU A 328 -16.68 15.55 12.31
C GLU A 328 -17.94 14.68 12.20
N ASN A 329 -18.28 14.21 11.00
CA ASN A 329 -19.51 13.48 10.71
C ASN A 329 -19.38 11.95 10.77
N LEU A 330 -18.17 11.41 10.59
CA LEU A 330 -17.89 9.97 10.57
C LEU A 330 -17.92 9.34 11.97
N ILE A 331 -18.57 8.18 12.12
CA ILE A 331 -18.55 7.36 13.35
C ILE A 331 -17.27 6.51 13.34
N PRO A 332 -16.62 6.22 14.49
CA PRO A 332 -15.48 5.30 14.55
C PRO A 332 -15.67 3.95 13.85
N SER A 333 -16.89 3.37 13.86
CA SER A 333 -17.21 2.15 13.10
C SER A 333 -17.25 2.35 11.58
N GLU A 334 -17.57 3.56 11.10
CA GLU A 334 -17.49 3.91 9.68
C GLU A 334 -16.02 4.06 9.25
N VAL A 335 -15.20 4.68 10.10
CA VAL A 335 -13.74 4.80 9.92
C VAL A 335 -13.08 3.41 9.85
N GLU A 336 -13.48 2.47 10.71
CA GLU A 336 -13.00 1.08 10.71
C GLU A 336 -13.38 0.33 9.42
N VAL A 337 -14.61 0.50 8.92
CA VAL A 337 -15.05 -0.11 7.65
C VAL A 337 -14.27 0.46 6.46
N ILE A 338 -14.14 1.79 6.37
CA ILE A 338 -13.42 2.48 5.29
C ILE A 338 -11.95 2.05 5.24
N THR A 339 -11.25 2.10 6.39
CA THR A 339 -9.85 1.66 6.47
C THR A 339 -9.67 0.18 6.19
N THR A 340 -10.58 -0.68 6.67
CA THR A 340 -10.50 -2.12 6.41
C THR A 340 -10.67 -2.44 4.93
N ALA A 341 -11.61 -1.78 4.23
CA ALA A 341 -11.80 -1.94 2.80
C ALA A 341 -10.57 -1.51 1.99
N LEU A 342 -10.00 -0.32 2.28
CA LEU A 342 -8.75 0.13 1.63
C LEU A 342 -7.59 -0.82 1.94
N ARG A 343 -7.41 -1.25 3.18
CA ARG A 343 -6.33 -2.18 3.57
C ARG A 343 -6.45 -3.52 2.85
N LEU A 344 -7.66 -4.01 2.61
CA LEU A 344 -7.91 -5.21 1.80
C LEU A 344 -7.58 -4.96 0.31
N ASN A 345 -7.91 -3.80 -0.24
CA ASN A 345 -7.53 -3.42 -1.62
C ASN A 345 -5.99 -3.36 -1.78
N LEU A 346 -5.29 -2.66 -0.88
CA LEU A 346 -3.82 -2.58 -0.88
C LEU A 346 -3.16 -3.96 -0.74
N VAL A 347 -3.74 -4.88 0.05
CA VAL A 347 -3.27 -6.27 0.15
C VAL A 347 -3.55 -7.09 -1.12
N LYS A 348 -4.70 -6.90 -1.80
CA LYS A 348 -4.97 -7.50 -3.14
C LYS A 348 -3.85 -7.08 -4.10
N THR A 349 -3.63 -5.77 -4.25
CA THR A 349 -2.65 -5.20 -5.19
C THR A 349 -1.20 -5.62 -4.87
N LEU A 350 -0.80 -5.64 -3.60
CA LEU A 350 0.53 -6.11 -3.20
C LEU A 350 0.76 -7.61 -3.53
N ASN A 351 -0.29 -8.43 -3.48
CA ASN A 351 -0.22 -9.83 -3.92
C ASN A 351 -0.13 -9.98 -5.45
N VAL A 352 -0.74 -9.09 -6.24
CA VAL A 352 -0.58 -9.06 -7.71
C VAL A 352 0.86 -8.74 -8.10
N ILE A 353 1.50 -7.74 -7.45
CA ILE A 353 2.92 -7.41 -7.68
C ILE A 353 3.83 -8.61 -7.37
N ARG A 354 3.59 -9.29 -6.23
CA ARG A 354 4.31 -10.53 -5.87
C ARG A 354 4.13 -11.65 -6.89
N HIS A 355 2.92 -11.83 -7.42
CA HIS A 355 2.65 -12.87 -8.41
C HIS A 355 3.50 -12.67 -9.67
N LEU A 356 3.51 -11.44 -10.20
CA LEU A 356 4.29 -11.06 -11.38
C LEU A 356 5.80 -11.16 -11.14
N GLN A 357 6.27 -10.71 -9.97
CA GLN A 357 7.66 -10.88 -9.56
C GLN A 357 8.10 -12.36 -9.60
N ASN A 358 7.26 -13.26 -9.07
CA ASN A 358 7.53 -14.70 -9.03
C ASN A 358 7.43 -15.38 -10.42
N GLU A 359 6.59 -14.88 -11.33
CA GLU A 359 6.56 -15.35 -12.72
C GLU A 359 7.79 -14.89 -13.52
N MET A 360 8.18 -13.63 -13.33
CA MET A 360 9.37 -13.06 -13.96
C MET A 360 10.63 -13.82 -13.53
N GLU A 361 10.74 -14.18 -12.25
CA GLU A 361 11.82 -15.03 -11.73
C GLU A 361 11.93 -16.36 -12.51
N LYS A 362 10.84 -17.13 -12.59
CA LYS A 362 10.79 -18.39 -13.34
C LYS A 362 11.18 -18.21 -14.82
N THR A 363 10.73 -17.12 -15.42
CA THR A 363 10.97 -16.81 -16.85
C THR A 363 12.39 -16.28 -17.12
N SER A 364 13.06 -15.73 -16.11
CA SER A 364 14.35 -15.02 -16.23
C SER A 364 15.59 -15.91 -16.40
N SER A 365 15.43 -17.23 -16.31
CA SER A 365 16.49 -18.24 -16.35
C SER A 365 17.31 -18.30 -17.66
N LEU A 366 16.95 -17.50 -18.68
CA LEU A 366 17.55 -17.55 -20.02
C LEU A 366 18.10 -16.21 -20.55
N THR A 367 17.90 -15.05 -19.91
CA THR A 367 18.52 -13.78 -20.39
C THR A 367 18.56 -12.62 -19.37
N ALA A 368 19.64 -11.83 -19.45
CA ALA A 368 19.77 -10.43 -18.98
C ALA A 368 19.58 -10.13 -17.46
N GLY A 369 20.45 -10.66 -16.59
CA GLY A 369 20.40 -10.44 -15.13
C GLY A 369 20.43 -8.98 -14.64
N GLN A 370 21.02 -8.05 -15.39
CA GLN A 370 21.05 -6.62 -15.01
C GLN A 370 19.66 -5.97 -15.03
N LEU A 371 18.86 -6.21 -16.08
CA LEU A 371 17.49 -5.67 -16.18
C LEU A 371 16.61 -6.23 -15.05
N ASN A 372 16.69 -7.54 -14.80
CA ASN A 372 15.91 -8.20 -13.76
C ASN A 372 16.19 -7.61 -12.37
N THR A 373 17.45 -7.31 -12.06
CA THR A 373 17.85 -6.67 -10.79
C THR A 373 17.20 -5.30 -10.58
N ALA A 374 17.12 -4.47 -11.63
CA ALA A 374 16.45 -3.17 -11.57
C ALA A 374 14.94 -3.34 -11.30
N ASN A 375 14.29 -4.26 -12.03
CA ASN A 375 12.86 -4.54 -11.85
C ASN A 375 12.56 -5.02 -10.42
N TYR A 376 13.35 -5.95 -9.88
CA TYR A 376 13.20 -6.40 -8.49
C TYR A 376 13.31 -5.25 -7.48
N SER A 377 14.25 -4.32 -7.68
CA SER A 377 14.40 -3.16 -6.78
C SER A 377 13.18 -2.22 -6.82
N LEU A 378 12.51 -2.11 -7.96
CA LEU A 378 11.37 -1.20 -8.18
C LEU A 378 10.03 -1.84 -7.77
N SER A 379 9.83 -3.13 -8.04
CA SER A 379 8.75 -3.95 -7.47
C SER A 379 8.88 -4.06 -5.94
N HIS A 380 10.10 -4.02 -5.40
CA HIS A 380 10.35 -3.94 -3.97
C HIS A 380 9.99 -2.56 -3.41
N LYS A 381 10.48 -1.46 -4.03
CA LYS A 381 10.16 -0.08 -3.62
C LYS A 381 8.65 0.16 -3.58
N THR A 382 7.94 -0.09 -4.69
CA THR A 382 6.47 0.01 -4.79
C THR A 382 5.76 -0.84 -3.71
N GLY A 383 6.24 -2.06 -3.47
CA GLY A 383 5.74 -2.93 -2.42
C GLY A 383 5.96 -2.40 -0.99
N GLU A 384 7.01 -1.63 -0.73
CA GLU A 384 7.17 -0.92 0.55
C GLU A 384 6.31 0.36 0.60
N SER A 385 6.19 1.14 -0.49
CA SER A 385 5.29 2.31 -0.55
C SER A 385 3.84 1.95 -0.20
N ILE A 386 3.33 0.82 -0.72
CA ILE A 386 1.99 0.30 -0.37
C ILE A 386 1.86 -0.02 1.14
N ARG A 387 2.92 -0.53 1.77
CA ARG A 387 2.91 -0.81 3.22
C ARG A 387 2.97 0.47 4.05
N ASN A 388 3.73 1.47 3.59
CA ASN A 388 3.82 2.77 4.24
C ASN A 388 2.44 3.45 4.22
N ILE A 389 1.83 3.59 3.04
CA ILE A 389 0.47 4.16 2.89
C ILE A 389 -0.55 3.41 3.77
N ALA A 390 -0.51 2.07 3.80
CA ALA A 390 -1.39 1.27 4.66
C ALA A 390 -1.17 1.50 6.17
N SER A 391 0.06 1.79 6.60
CA SER A 391 0.38 2.14 7.99
C SER A 391 -0.01 3.58 8.34
N GLU A 392 0.26 4.52 7.43
CA GLU A 392 0.08 5.95 7.62
C GLU A 392 -1.41 6.32 7.63
N ILE A 393 -2.23 5.69 6.79
CA ILE A 393 -3.70 5.84 6.83
C ILE A 393 -4.30 5.18 8.07
N MET A 394 -3.70 4.09 8.60
CA MET A 394 -4.10 3.52 9.88
C MET A 394 -3.80 4.48 11.05
N GLU A 395 -2.65 5.15 11.05
CA GLU A 395 -2.35 6.20 12.04
C GLU A 395 -3.32 7.39 11.93
N LEU A 396 -3.63 7.85 10.71
CA LEU A 396 -4.62 8.92 10.48
C LEU A 396 -6.04 8.53 10.94
N ALA A 397 -6.45 7.28 10.73
CA ALA A 397 -7.73 6.78 11.21
C ALA A 397 -7.82 6.72 12.74
N ILE A 398 -6.75 6.28 13.41
CA ILE A 398 -6.65 6.32 14.88
C ILE A 398 -6.71 7.78 15.39
N LEU A 399 -6.02 8.72 14.73
CA LEU A 399 -6.13 10.15 15.05
C LEU A 399 -7.55 10.70 14.84
N THR A 400 -8.24 10.26 13.79
CA THR A 400 -9.62 10.66 13.47
C THR A 400 -10.62 10.13 14.50
N ILE A 401 -10.42 8.91 15.00
CA ILE A 401 -11.20 8.34 16.11
C ILE A 401 -10.90 9.09 17.42
N ASN A 402 -9.62 9.34 17.73
CA ASN A 402 -9.19 10.03 18.94
C ASN A 402 -9.55 11.53 18.97
N LYS A 403 -9.90 12.14 17.83
CA LYS A 403 -10.51 13.49 17.75
C LYS A 403 -11.90 13.52 18.41
N LYS A 404 -12.57 12.37 18.59
CA LYS A 404 -13.90 12.26 19.20
C LYS A 404 -13.82 11.85 20.67
N PRO A 405 -14.82 12.22 21.50
CA PRO A 405 -14.85 11.76 22.89
C PRO A 405 -15.01 10.23 22.94
N PRO A 406 -14.57 9.55 24.02
CA PRO A 406 -14.82 8.12 24.18
C PRO A 406 -16.34 7.82 24.21
N MET A 407 -16.72 6.68 23.61
CA MET A 407 -18.10 6.21 23.70
C MET A 407 -18.37 5.60 25.08
N ILE A 408 -19.56 5.89 25.61
CA ILE A 408 -20.09 5.30 26.84
C ILE A 408 -21.52 4.79 26.59
N ILE A 409 -21.90 3.72 27.30
CA ILE A 409 -23.28 3.22 27.29
C ILE A 409 -24.03 3.90 28.42
N LYS A 410 -25.17 4.52 28.12
CA LYS A 410 -25.96 5.32 29.07
C LYS A 410 -27.44 4.94 29.00
N GLU A 411 -28.05 4.77 30.17
CA GLU A 411 -29.47 4.42 30.29
C GLU A 411 -30.37 5.64 30.02
N CYS A 412 -31.41 5.46 29.21
CA CYS A 412 -32.42 6.47 28.96
C CYS A 412 -33.35 6.63 30.18
N LYS A 413 -33.23 7.76 30.90
CA LYS A 413 -34.01 8.06 32.11
C LYS A 413 -35.46 8.48 31.86
N ILE A 414 -35.89 8.63 30.61
CA ILE A 414 -37.22 9.11 30.22
C ILE A 414 -37.85 8.19 29.16
N ASN A 415 -39.18 8.25 29.05
CA ASN A 415 -39.88 7.83 27.83
C ASN A 415 -40.06 9.09 26.96
N GLY A 416 -39.63 9.07 25.70
CA GLY A 416 -39.67 10.28 24.86
C GLY A 416 -39.06 10.13 23.47
N THR A 417 -38.96 11.24 22.74
CA THR A 417 -38.31 11.29 21.43
C THR A 417 -36.78 11.32 21.55
N LEU A 418 -36.07 10.89 20.50
CA LEU A 418 -34.61 10.96 20.44
C LEU A 418 -34.05 12.39 20.66
N GLN A 419 -34.81 13.43 20.32
CA GLN A 419 -34.48 14.84 20.59
C GLN A 419 -34.54 15.21 22.08
N GLN A 420 -35.54 14.70 22.80
CA GLN A 420 -35.64 14.86 24.25
C GLN A 420 -34.51 14.10 24.96
N VAL A 421 -34.17 12.90 24.47
CA VAL A 421 -33.06 12.10 24.99
C VAL A 421 -31.70 12.75 24.71
N SER A 422 -31.45 13.28 23.51
CA SER A 422 -30.19 13.97 23.21
C SER A 422 -30.03 15.27 24.01
N HIS A 423 -31.13 16.01 24.24
CA HIS A 423 -31.10 17.17 25.13
C HIS A 423 -30.80 16.77 26.58
N LEU A 424 -31.36 15.66 27.09
CA LEU A 424 -31.03 15.14 28.42
C LEU A 424 -29.57 14.63 28.51
N PHE A 425 -29.04 14.07 27.42
CA PHE A 425 -27.69 13.48 27.41
C PHE A 425 -26.58 14.52 27.23
N TYR A 426 -26.74 15.45 26.28
CA TYR A 426 -25.71 16.41 25.88
C TYR A 426 -26.04 17.87 26.27
N GLY A 427 -27.32 18.20 26.45
CA GLY A 427 -27.82 19.58 26.55
C GLY A 427 -28.39 20.14 25.23
N ASP A 428 -28.30 19.39 24.13
CA ASP A 428 -28.71 19.86 22.79
C ASP A 428 -29.61 18.84 22.06
N TYR A 429 -30.71 19.33 21.47
CA TYR A 429 -31.64 18.54 20.66
C TYR A 429 -31.12 18.27 19.24
N ARG A 430 -30.19 19.11 18.73
CA ARG A 430 -29.63 18.98 17.37
C ARG A 430 -28.74 17.74 17.23
N ARG A 431 -28.07 17.33 18.32
CA ARG A 431 -27.32 16.07 18.44
C ARG A 431 -28.19 14.79 18.43
N SER A 432 -29.49 14.88 18.18
CA SER A 432 -30.34 13.71 17.96
C SER A 432 -29.92 12.89 16.74
N GLY A 433 -29.46 13.53 15.65
CA GLY A 433 -28.91 12.82 14.49
C GLY A 433 -27.61 12.06 14.79
N GLU A 434 -26.76 12.62 15.65
CA GLU A 434 -25.54 11.96 16.17
C GLU A 434 -25.90 10.74 17.04
N LEU A 435 -26.92 10.87 17.90
CA LEU A 435 -27.40 9.77 18.75
C LEU A 435 -28.07 8.66 17.91
N LEU A 436 -28.76 9.00 16.81
CA LEU A 436 -29.30 8.02 15.85
C LEU A 436 -28.17 7.24 15.16
N LYS A 437 -27.16 7.96 14.65
CA LYS A 437 -25.96 7.39 14.02
C LYS A 437 -25.27 6.36 14.91
N LEU A 438 -25.07 6.68 16.20
CA LEU A 438 -24.46 5.78 17.19
C LEU A 438 -25.31 4.54 17.53
N ASN A 439 -26.59 4.53 17.18
CA ASN A 439 -27.56 3.49 17.56
C ASN A 439 -28.43 3.08 16.35
N PRO A 440 -27.85 2.49 15.28
CA PRO A 440 -28.58 2.13 14.05
C PRO A 440 -29.69 1.09 14.27
N GLN A 441 -29.71 0.44 15.43
CA GLN A 441 -30.78 -0.42 15.93
C GLN A 441 -32.12 0.30 16.21
N ILE A 442 -32.13 1.64 16.34
CA ILE A 442 -33.34 2.42 16.63
C ILE A 442 -34.21 2.55 15.36
N ARG A 443 -35.21 1.67 15.23
CA ARG A 443 -36.21 1.73 14.15
C ARG A 443 -37.26 2.84 14.31
N GLN A 444 -37.42 3.40 15.52
CA GLN A 444 -38.45 4.41 15.82
C GLN A 444 -37.84 5.59 16.62
N PRO A 445 -37.21 6.58 15.97
CA PRO A 445 -36.63 7.75 16.63
C PRO A 445 -37.63 8.59 17.46
N ASN A 446 -38.93 8.44 17.18
CA ASN A 446 -39.99 9.18 17.84
C ASN A 446 -40.42 8.57 19.19
N PHE A 447 -39.99 7.34 19.53
CA PHE A 447 -40.30 6.74 20.82
C PHE A 447 -39.17 5.84 21.32
N ILE A 448 -38.51 6.29 22.39
CA ILE A 448 -37.51 5.55 23.15
C ILE A 448 -38.10 5.28 24.54
N LYS A 449 -38.04 4.02 24.97
CA LYS A 449 -38.52 3.58 26.27
C LYS A 449 -37.48 3.90 27.36
N GLN A 450 -37.96 4.29 28.54
CA GLN A 450 -37.15 4.38 29.75
C GLN A 450 -36.48 3.03 30.05
N GLY A 451 -35.22 3.05 30.46
CA GLY A 451 -34.39 1.85 30.63
C GLY A 451 -33.70 1.34 29.36
N THR A 452 -33.92 1.97 28.20
CA THR A 452 -33.16 1.63 26.98
C THR A 452 -31.70 2.06 27.15
N LEU A 453 -30.76 1.12 26.96
CA LEU A 453 -29.33 1.42 26.88
C LEU A 453 -28.99 2.01 25.52
N LEU A 454 -28.25 3.12 25.51
CA LEU A 454 -27.88 3.85 24.31
C LEU A 454 -26.38 4.16 24.29
N ASN A 455 -25.75 3.98 23.14
CA ASN A 455 -24.40 4.47 22.89
C ASN A 455 -24.45 6.00 22.77
N CYS A 456 -23.63 6.70 23.55
CA CYS A 456 -23.44 8.14 23.44
C CYS A 456 -21.97 8.50 23.70
N TYR A 457 -21.51 9.63 23.18
CA TYR A 457 -20.19 10.14 23.55
C TYR A 457 -20.19 10.64 25.01
N SER A 458 -19.05 10.53 25.70
CA SER A 458 -18.85 11.24 26.96
C SER A 458 -18.95 12.76 26.73
N LYS A 459 -19.37 13.48 27.77
CA LYS A 459 -19.44 14.94 27.78
C LYS A 459 -18.25 15.53 28.52
#